data_AF-E3C7M3-F1
#
_entry.id   AF-E3C7M3-F1
#
_cell.length_a   1.000
_cell.length_b   1.000
_cell.length_c   1.000
_cell.angle_alpha   90.00
_cell.angle_beta   90.00
_cell.angle_gamma   90.00
#
_symmetry.space_group_name_H-M   'P 1'
#
loop_
_entity.id
_entity.type
_entity.pdbx_description
1 polymer ?
#
loop_
_entity_poly.entity_id
_entity_poly.type
_entity_poly.pdbx_seq_one_letter_code
_entity_poly.pdbx_strand_id
1 'polypeptide(L)' 'MAEQDYKQLLDDLRAGKIDQFEIGPEQFQEFQPVYHSYPYRTQIVGKAHIGGKIIYRLVKR' A
#
# COMPACT_ATOMS: atom_id res chain seq x y z
N MET A 1 0.41 4.82 -20.54
CA MET A 1 -0.02 3.53 -19.98
C MET A 1 1.03 3.06 -18.99
N ALA A 2 0.90 3.50 -17.74
CA ALA A 2 1.47 2.87 -16.55
C ALA A 2 0.83 3.60 -15.35
N GLU A 3 -0.50 3.68 -15.37
CA GLU A 3 -1.25 3.97 -14.15
C GLU A 3 -1.04 2.71 -13.29
N GLN A 4 0.04 2.69 -12.50
CA GLN A 4 0.11 1.76 -11.38
C GLN A 4 -1.07 2.12 -10.49
N ASP A 5 -2.18 1.43 -10.68
CA ASP A 5 -3.35 1.57 -9.83
C ASP A 5 -2.97 1.09 -8.44
N TYR A 6 -2.46 2.00 -7.61
CA TYR A 6 -2.23 1.76 -6.19
C TYR A 6 -3.49 1.23 -5.50
N LYS A 7 -4.66 1.58 -6.04
CA LYS A 7 -5.95 1.03 -5.65
C LYS A 7 -6.06 -0.47 -5.94
N GLN A 8 -5.58 -0.95 -7.09
CA GLN A 8 -5.50 -2.38 -7.39
C GLN A 8 -4.53 -3.08 -6.43
N LEU A 9 -3.33 -2.53 -6.19
CA LEU A 9 -2.39 -3.10 -5.21
C LEU A 9 -3.02 -3.24 -3.82
N LEU A 10 -3.76 -2.23 -3.37
CA LEU A 10 -4.51 -2.27 -2.12
C LEU A 10 -5.62 -3.33 -2.14
N ASP A 11 -6.32 -3.47 -3.27
CA ASP A 11 -7.36 -4.47 -3.45
C ASP A 11 -6.80 -5.90 -3.51
N ASP A 12 -5.69 -6.12 -4.21
CA ASP A 12 -4.96 -7.39 -4.25
C ASP A 12 -4.40 -7.76 -2.87
N LEU A 13 -3.88 -6.77 -2.13
CA LEU A 13 -3.44 -6.95 -0.75
C LEU A 13 -4.62 -7.36 0.13
N ARG A 14 -5.75 -6.66 0.00
CA ARG A 14 -6.99 -6.96 0.74
C ARG A 14 -7.59 -8.31 0.38
N ALA A 15 -7.59 -8.66 -0.90
CA ALA A 15 -8.08 -9.93 -1.43
C ALA A 15 -7.18 -11.11 -1.03
N GLY A 16 -6.00 -10.85 -0.46
CA GLY A 16 -5.01 -11.86 -0.10
C GLY A 16 -4.31 -12.47 -1.31
N LYS A 17 -4.33 -11.79 -2.46
CA LYS A 17 -3.50 -12.16 -3.62
C LYS A 17 -2.03 -11.83 -3.38
N ILE A 18 -1.77 -10.78 -2.61
CA ILE A 18 -0.44 -10.45 -2.10
C ILE A 18 -0.51 -10.34 -0.58
N ASP A 19 0.52 -10.81 0.11
CA ASP A 19 0.60 -10.72 1.58
C ASP A 19 1.12 -9.35 2.05
N GLN A 20 2.01 -8.74 1.26
CA GLN A 20 2.62 -7.44 1.52
C GLN A 20 3.23 -6.87 0.24
N PHE A 21 3.37 -5.55 0.20
CA PHE A 21 4.10 -4.84 -0.87
C PHE A 21 4.96 -3.72 -0.30
N GLU A 22 6.04 -3.40 -1.01
CA GLU A 22 6.93 -2.29 -0.69
C GLU A 22 6.67 -1.11 -1.62
N ILE A 23 6.57 0.09 -1.06
CA ILE A 23 6.45 1.36 -1.78
C ILE A 23 7.68 2.20 -1.48
N GLY A 24 8.33 2.71 -2.53
CA GLY A 24 9.43 3.66 -2.41
C GLY A 24 8.95 5.09 -2.09
N PRO A 25 9.86 6.00 -1.73
CA PRO A 25 9.50 7.37 -1.40
C PRO A 25 8.94 8.15 -2.61
N GLU A 26 9.41 7.84 -3.82
CA GLU A 26 8.94 8.45 -5.08
C GLU A 26 7.49 8.07 -5.37
N GLN A 27 7.11 6.82 -5.09
CA GLN A 27 5.77 6.27 -5.28
C GLN A 27 4.83 6.66 -4.13
N PHE A 28 5.38 6.91 -2.93
CA PHE A 28 4.59 7.26 -1.75
C PHE A 28 3.80 8.55 -1.95
N GLN A 29 4.36 9.53 -2.66
CA GLN A 29 3.69 10.81 -2.92
C GLN A 29 2.39 10.62 -3.73
N GLU A 30 2.38 9.68 -4.68
CA GLU A 30 1.20 9.32 -5.47
C GLU A 30 0.27 8.34 -4.73
N PHE A 31 0.84 7.45 -3.92
CA PHE A 31 0.11 6.47 -3.12
C PHE A 31 -0.68 7.12 -1.97
N GLN A 32 -0.15 8.19 -1.37
CA GLN A 32 -0.74 8.86 -0.21
C GLN A 32 -2.20 9.29 -0.42
N PRO A 33 -2.59 10.00 -1.51
CA PRO A 33 -3.98 10.35 -1.74
C PRO A 33 -4.87 9.12 -1.99
N VAL A 34 -4.36 8.08 -2.65
CA VAL A 34 -5.10 6.83 -2.90
C VAL A 34 -5.37 6.10 -1.60
N TYR A 35 -4.35 5.96 -0.75
CA TYR A 35 -4.45 5.33 0.56
C TYR A 35 -5.35 6.13 1.52
N HIS A 36 -5.28 7.46 1.48
CA HIS A 36 -6.13 8.32 2.30
C HIS A 36 -7.61 8.19 1.90
N SER A 37 -7.88 8.09 0.59
CA SER A 37 -9.21 7.84 0.04
C SER A 37 -9.69 6.38 0.24
N TYR A 38 -8.77 5.46 0.56
CA TYR A 38 -9.11 4.04 0.73
C TYR A 38 -9.85 3.79 2.06
N PRO A 39 -11.10 3.28 2.03
CA PRO A 39 -11.91 3.10 3.23
C PRO A 39 -11.39 2.00 4.16
N TYR A 40 -10.69 1.00 3.62
CA TYR A 40 -10.16 -0.14 4.38
C TYR A 40 -8.72 0.06 4.85
N ARG A 41 -8.21 1.31 4.83
CA ARG A 41 -6.84 1.63 5.28
C ARG A 41 -6.56 1.20 6.72
N THR A 42 -7.58 1.11 7.57
CA THR A 42 -7.48 0.64 8.97
C THR A 42 -7.04 -0.81 9.09
N GLN A 43 -7.25 -1.61 8.04
CA GLN A 43 -6.80 -3.01 7.97
C GLN A 43 -5.38 -3.13 7.41
N ILE A 44 -4.74 -2.02 7.03
CA ILE A 44 -3.44 -2.02 6.37
C ILE A 44 -2.46 -1.24 7.25
N VAL A 45 -1.35 -1.88 7.62
CA VAL A 45 -0.25 -1.25 8.35
C VAL A 45 0.93 -1.02 7.42
N GLY A 46 1.38 0.23 7.33
CA GLY A 46 2.62 0.61 6.67
C GLY A 46 3.76 0.65 7.69
N LYS A 47 4.81 -0.15 7.46
CA LYS A 47 6.03 -0.13 8.27
C LYS A 47 7.16 0.50 7.44
N ALA A 48 7.58 1.70 7.83
CA ALA A 48 8.74 2.35 7.24
C ALA A 48 10.02 1.59 7.61
N HIS A 49 10.89 1.39 6.62
CA HIS A 49 12.16 0.71 6.75
C HIS A 49 13.31 1.67 6.43
N ILE A 50 14.49 1.35 6.97
CA ILE A 50 15.73 2.10 6.70
C ILE A 50 16.01 2.00 5.20
N GLY A 51 16.18 3.15 4.54
CA GLY A 51 16.31 3.26 3.08
C GLY A 51 15.10 3.91 2.38
N GLY A 52 14.15 4.48 3.13
CA GLY A 52 13.02 5.24 2.57
C GLY A 52 11.89 4.37 2.00
N LYS A 53 11.97 3.07 2.21
CA LYS A 53 10.98 2.09 1.75
C LYS A 53 9.90 1.90 2.80
N ILE A 54 8.65 1.75 2.38
CA ILE A 54 7.51 1.51 3.27
C ILE A 54 6.86 0.19 2.87
N ILE A 55 6.82 -0.75 3.81
CA ILE A 55 6.21 -2.06 3.60
C ILE A 55 4.78 -2.03 4.12
N TYR A 56 3.82 -2.17 3.22
CA TYR A 56 2.41 -2.29 3.53
C TYR A 56 2.00 -3.75 3.64
N ARG A 57 1.30 -4.09 4.72
CA ARG A 57 0.76 -5.44 4.97
C ARG A 57 -0.62 -5.35 5.59
N LEU A 58 -1.45 -6.38 5.40
CA LEU A 58 -2.69 -6.48 6.15
C LEU A 58 -2.42 -6.75 7.64
N VAL A 59 -3.15 -6.04 8.49
CA VAL A 59 -3.37 -6.41 9.89
C VAL A 59 -4.38 -7.55 9.88
N LYS A 60 -3.89 -8.78 9.69
CA LYS A 60 -4.67 -9.97 10.03
C LYS A 60 -4.92 -9.94 11.53
N ARG A 61 -6.19 -9.79 11.91
CA ARG A 61 -6.66 -9.89 13.29
C ARG A 61 -7.02 -11.33 13.61
#